data_AF-F9CVL5-F1
#
_entry.id   AF-F9CVL5-F1
#
_cell.length_a   1.000
_cell.length_b   1.000
_cell.length_c   1.000
_cell.angle_alpha   90.00
_cell.angle_beta   90.00
_cell.angle_gamma   90.00
#
_symmetry.space_group_name_H-M   'P 1'
#
loop_
_entity.id
_entity.type
_entity.pdbx_description
1 polymer ?
#
loop_
_entity_poly.entity_id
_entity_poly.type
_entity_poly.pdbx_seq_one_letter_code
_entity_poly.pdbx_strand_id
1 'polypeptide(L)'
;MKVNQQLLQINKNFIICFIISASLSAVVAQSLTGHENHLTTTITIITGYIAYFGIFSILFYWDNRVRYKQMSSSLIKKEILSMISSFGVGEIIYLAIRWPSLYYFLEMNIEPFIASLVSEIISTACYMISVTIFLRKTKTF
;
A
#
# COMPACT_ATOMS: atom_id res chain seq x y z
N MET A 1 -6.30 -4.39 -28.32
CA MET A 1 -5.16 -4.23 -27.39
C MET A 1 -5.01 -5.52 -26.60
N LYS A 2 -3.86 -6.21 -26.70
CA LYS A 2 -3.60 -7.40 -25.86
C LYS A 2 -3.40 -6.93 -24.42
N VAL A 3 -4.30 -7.30 -23.52
CA VAL A 3 -4.17 -6.97 -22.10
C VAL A 3 -2.98 -7.76 -21.55
N ASN A 4 -1.98 -7.06 -21.00
CA ASN A 4 -0.80 -7.69 -20.41
C ASN A 4 -1.21 -8.39 -19.11
N GLN A 5 -1.16 -9.73 -19.11
CA GLN A 5 -1.58 -10.57 -17.98
C GLN A 5 -0.83 -10.26 -16.68
N GLN A 6 0.42 -9.79 -16.77
CA GLN A 6 1.22 -9.40 -15.59
C GLN A 6 0.68 -8.14 -14.92
N LEU A 7 0.30 -7.14 -15.72
CA LEU A 7 -0.33 -5.91 -15.22
C LEU A 7 -1.66 -6.22 -14.51
N LEU A 8 -2.43 -7.17 -15.04
CA LEU A 8 -3.67 -7.66 -14.42
C LEU A 8 -3.42 -8.37 -13.08
N GLN A 9 -2.43 -9.27 -13.01
CA GLN A 9 -2.10 -10.01 -11.78
C GLN A 9 -1.58 -9.08 -10.67
N ILE A 10 -0.69 -8.15 -11.04
CA ILE A 10 -0.16 -7.15 -10.11
C ILE A 10 -1.31 -6.29 -9.54
N ASN A 11 -2.24 -5.83 -10.40
CA ASN A 11 -3.39 -5.06 -9.96
C ASN A 11 -4.32 -5.85 -9.01
N LYS A 12 -4.55 -7.15 -9.31
CA LYS A 12 -5.34 -8.03 -8.43
C LYS A 12 -4.70 -8.17 -7.04
N ASN A 13 -3.39 -8.40 -6.98
CA ASN A 13 -2.68 -8.56 -5.72
C ASN A 13 -2.71 -7.28 -4.90
N PHE A 14 -2.62 -6.10 -5.54
CA PHE A 14 -2.76 -4.82 -4.86
C PHE A 14 -4.12 -4.67 -4.17
N ILE A 15 -5.21 -5.02 -4.85
CA ILE A 15 -6.56 -4.95 -4.27
C ILE A 15 -6.68 -5.89 -3.06
N ILE A 16 -6.16 -7.12 -3.15
CA ILE A 16 -6.18 -8.09 -2.05
C ILE A 16 -5.39 -7.55 -0.84
N CYS A 17 -4.17 -7.06 -1.08
CA CYS A 17 -3.33 -6.51 -0.02
C CYS A 17 -4.02 -5.32 0.64
N PHE A 18 -4.59 -4.43 -0.16
CA PHE A 18 -5.31 -3.24 0.31
C PHE A 18 -6.49 -3.58 1.22
N ILE A 19 -7.36 -4.50 0.81
CA ILE A 19 -8.53 -4.89 1.62
C ILE A 19 -8.10 -5.49 2.95
N ILE A 20 -7.10 -6.37 2.94
CA ILE A 20 -6.64 -7.04 4.16
C ILE A 20 -5.93 -6.05 5.08
N SER A 21 -5.04 -5.20 4.54
CA SER A 21 -4.30 -4.20 5.33
C SER A 21 -5.23 -3.15 5.92
N ALA A 22 -6.21 -2.65 5.15
CA ALA A 22 -7.20 -1.68 5.62
C ALA A 22 -8.08 -2.26 6.73
N SER A 23 -8.52 -3.52 6.57
CA SER A 23 -9.32 -4.19 7.59
C SER A 23 -8.53 -4.40 8.88
N LEU A 24 -7.29 -4.87 8.79
CA LEU A 24 -6.44 -5.10 9.96
C LEU A 24 -6.07 -3.79 10.64
N SER A 25 -5.70 -2.75 9.88
CA SER A 25 -5.36 -1.45 10.45
C SER A 25 -6.57 -0.82 11.15
N ALA A 26 -7.78 -0.96 10.62
CA ALA A 26 -8.99 -0.49 11.28
C ALA A 26 -9.28 -1.22 12.61
N VAL A 27 -9.10 -2.55 12.66
CA VAL A 27 -9.21 -3.32 13.91
C VAL A 27 -8.16 -2.86 14.93
N VAL A 28 -6.93 -2.62 14.49
CA VAL A 28 -5.86 -2.13 15.38
C VAL A 28 -6.16 -0.73 15.90
N ALA A 29 -6.60 0.19 15.04
CA ALA A 29 -7.03 1.52 15.45
C ALA A 29 -8.12 1.45 16.54
N GLN A 30 -9.11 0.58 16.35
CA GLN A 30 -10.17 0.38 17.33
C GLN A 30 -9.65 -0.21 18.65
N SER A 31 -8.70 -1.14 18.60
CA SER A 31 -8.10 -1.75 19.80
C SER A 31 -7.28 -0.75 20.63
N LEU A 32 -6.81 0.33 20.01
CA LEU A 32 -6.02 1.39 20.65
C LEU A 32 -6.88 2.55 21.17
N THR A 33 -8.21 2.42 21.18
CA THR A 33 -9.11 3.42 21.77
C THR A 33 -8.68 3.76 23.21
N GLY A 34 -8.63 5.05 23.54
CA GLY A 34 -8.20 5.55 24.85
C GLY A 34 -6.69 5.79 24.99
N HIS A 35 -5.88 5.43 23.99
CA HIS A 35 -4.49 5.88 23.89
C HIS A 35 -4.39 7.24 23.21
N GLU A 36 -3.23 7.89 23.31
CA GLU A 36 -2.98 9.17 22.67
C GLU A 36 -3.09 9.06 21.13
N ASN A 37 -3.77 10.02 20.51
CA ASN A 37 -4.12 9.97 19.09
C ASN A 37 -2.91 9.81 18.16
N HIS A 38 -1.76 10.40 18.50
CA HIS A 38 -0.54 10.26 17.70
C HIS A 38 0.07 8.84 17.78
N LEU A 39 -0.04 8.17 18.93
CA LEU A 39 0.36 6.77 19.10
C LEU A 39 -0.58 5.85 18.33
N THR A 40 -1.89 6.02 18.50
CA THR A 40 -2.92 5.28 17.77
C THR A 40 -2.72 5.40 16.27
N THR A 41 -2.49 6.61 15.77
CA THR A 41 -2.22 6.88 14.35
C THR A 41 -1.00 6.13 13.85
N THR A 42 0.13 6.25 14.56
CA THR A 42 1.41 5.69 14.14
C THR A 42 1.39 4.16 14.15
N ILE A 43 0.90 3.55 15.22
CA ILE A 43 0.83 2.09 15.35
C ILE A 43 -0.14 1.50 14.31
N THR A 44 -1.28 2.16 14.07
CA THR A 44 -2.25 1.76 13.05
C THR A 44 -1.62 1.70 11.67
N ILE A 45 -0.90 2.76 11.28
CA ILE A 45 -0.27 2.86 9.96
C ILE A 45 0.87 1.84 9.82
N ILE A 46 1.74 1.71 10.83
CA ILE A 46 2.83 0.72 10.82
C ILE A 46 2.26 -0.69 10.67
N THR A 47 1.19 -1.03 11.41
CA THR A 47 0.57 -2.35 11.32
C THR A 47 -0.02 -2.60 9.93
N GLY A 48 -0.72 -1.62 9.37
CA GLY A 48 -1.21 -1.68 7.99
C GLY A 48 -0.08 -1.90 6.98
N TYR A 49 1.04 -1.18 7.12
CA TYR A 49 2.23 -1.32 6.27
C TYR A 49 2.85 -2.72 6.33
N ILE A 50 3.07 -3.24 7.54
CA ILE A 50 3.65 -4.57 7.74
C ILE A 50 2.76 -5.62 7.08
N ALA A 51 1.44 -5.53 7.27
CA ALA A 51 0.49 -6.45 6.67
C ALA A 51 0.46 -6.34 5.14
N TYR A 52 0.39 -5.11 4.62
CA TYR A 52 0.37 -4.85 3.19
C TYR A 52 1.63 -5.40 2.49
N PHE A 53 2.82 -4.99 2.93
CA PHE A 53 4.07 -5.43 2.31
C PHE A 53 4.35 -6.91 2.56
N GLY A 54 3.95 -7.47 3.71
CA GLY A 54 4.06 -8.89 3.99
C GLY A 54 3.24 -9.73 3.01
N ILE A 55 1.95 -9.43 2.87
CA ILE A 55 1.04 -10.15 1.96
C ILE A 55 1.47 -9.94 0.51
N PHE A 56 1.80 -8.70 0.13
CA PHE A 56 2.27 -8.39 -1.21
C PHE A 56 3.51 -9.20 -1.57
N SER A 57 4.49 -9.29 -0.67
CA SER A 57 5.73 -10.05 -0.89
C SER A 57 5.45 -11.54 -1.10
N ILE A 58 4.51 -12.12 -0.34
CA ILE A 58 4.12 -13.53 -0.47
C ILE A 58 3.44 -13.78 -1.81
N LEU A 59 2.43 -12.97 -2.16
CA LEU A 59 1.70 -13.09 -3.42
C LEU A 59 2.62 -12.87 -4.62
N PHE A 60 3.47 -11.84 -4.56
CA PHE A 60 4.44 -11.53 -5.59
C PHE A 60 5.45 -12.68 -5.77
N TYR A 61 5.93 -13.27 -4.68
CA TYR A 61 6.82 -14.43 -4.77
C TYR A 61 6.14 -15.62 -5.45
N TRP A 62 4.90 -15.96 -5.05
CA TRP A 62 4.19 -17.09 -5.63
C TRP A 62 3.87 -16.91 -7.11
N ASP A 63 3.49 -15.71 -7.53
CA ASP A 63 3.18 -15.44 -8.93
C ASP A 63 4.43 -15.49 -9.83
N ASN A 64 5.60 -15.15 -9.29
CA ASN A 64 6.84 -15.04 -10.06
C ASN A 64 7.82 -16.20 -9.85
N ARG A 65 7.60 -17.11 -8.89
CA ARG A 65 8.54 -18.21 -8.53
C ARG A 65 8.98 -19.06 -9.70
N VAL A 66 8.08 -19.40 -10.62
CA VAL A 66 8.39 -20.28 -11.76
C VAL A 66 9.28 -19.53 -12.77
N ARG A 67 8.97 -18.25 -13.02
CA ARG A 67 9.77 -17.38 -13.89
C ARG A 67 11.16 -17.13 -13.31
N TYR A 68 11.24 -16.84 -12.01
CA TYR A 68 12.50 -16.56 -11.33
C TYR A 68 13.43 -17.76 -11.26
N LYS A 69 12.92 -19.00 -11.29
CA LYS A 69 13.76 -20.19 -11.44
C LYS A 69 14.50 -20.26 -12.78
N GLN A 70 13.99 -19.59 -13.81
CA GLN A 70 14.55 -19.59 -15.17
C GLN A 70 15.35 -18.31 -15.48
N MET A 71 15.43 -17.37 -14.54
CA MET A 71 16.00 -16.04 -14.72
C MET A 71 17.32 -15.91 -13.98
N SER A 72 18.26 -15.11 -14.52
CA SER A 72 19.51 -14.82 -13.83
C SER A 72 19.28 -13.92 -12.61
N SER A 73 20.08 -14.12 -11.56
CA SER A 73 20.00 -13.32 -10.31
C SER A 73 20.14 -11.81 -10.56
N SER A 74 20.95 -11.40 -11.54
CA SER A 74 21.11 -9.98 -11.91
C SER A 74 19.84 -9.36 -12.50
N LEU A 75 19.08 -10.10 -13.31
CA LEU A 75 17.81 -9.62 -13.85
C LEU A 75 16.74 -9.52 -12.76
N ILE A 76 16.66 -10.52 -11.87
CA ILE A 76 15.70 -10.52 -10.75
C ILE A 76 15.93 -9.30 -9.85
N LYS A 77 17.19 -9.03 -9.48
CA LYS A 77 17.54 -7.85 -8.67
C LYS A 77 17.13 -6.55 -9.36
N LYS A 78 17.32 -6.44 -10.68
CA LYS A 78 16.94 -5.27 -11.46
C LYS A 78 15.43 -5.06 -11.49
N GLU A 79 14.63 -6.13 -11.67
CA GLU A 79 13.17 -6.05 -11.63
C GLU A 79 12.67 -5.60 -10.24
N ILE A 80 13.17 -6.22 -9.17
CA ILE A 80 12.78 -5.86 -7.80
C ILE A 80 13.15 -4.40 -7.50
N LEU A 81 14.36 -3.96 -7.86
CA LEU A 81 14.78 -2.59 -7.63
C LEU A 81 13.95 -1.57 -8.41
N SER A 82 13.61 -1.88 -9.67
CA SER A 82 12.73 -1.05 -10.51
C SER A 82 11.30 -0.98 -9.95
N MET A 83 10.82 -2.07 -9.36
CA MET A 83 9.51 -2.12 -8.73
C MET A 83 9.47 -1.25 -7.48
N ILE A 84 10.46 -1.40 -6.59
CA ILE A 84 10.57 -0.59 -5.36
C ILE A 84 10.71 0.90 -5.70
N SER A 85 11.53 1.25 -6.69
CA SER A 85 11.71 2.66 -7.08
C SER A 85 10.45 3.29 -7.65
N SER A 86 9.66 2.52 -8.40
CA SER A 86 8.40 3.01 -8.99
C SER A 86 7.33 3.25 -7.93
N PHE A 87 7.23 2.39 -6.91
CA PHE A 87 6.27 2.57 -5.83
C PHE A 87 6.70 3.62 -4.81
N GLY A 88 7.99 3.80 -4.58
CA GLY A 88 8.52 4.70 -3.54
C GLY A 88 7.99 6.13 -3.61
N VAL A 89 7.77 6.69 -4.81
CA VAL A 89 7.19 8.05 -4.97
C VAL A 89 5.73 8.09 -4.50
N GLY A 90 4.94 7.07 -4.84
CA GLY A 90 3.56 6.96 -4.40
C GLY A 90 3.48 6.79 -2.88
N GLU A 91 4.35 5.97 -2.30
CA GLU A 91 4.38 5.70 -0.85
C GLU A 91 4.60 6.96 -0.02
N ILE A 92 5.47 7.87 -0.46
CA ILE A 92 5.70 9.14 0.22
C ILE A 92 4.41 9.96 0.26
N ILE A 93 3.68 10.03 -0.86
CA ILE A 93 2.41 10.76 -0.98
C ILE A 93 1.33 10.09 -0.12
N TYR A 94 1.29 8.76 -0.13
CA TYR A 94 0.40 7.99 0.72
C TYR A 94 0.60 8.36 2.19
N LEU A 95 1.82 8.27 2.72
CA LEU A 95 2.11 8.56 4.13
C LEU A 95 1.86 10.02 4.49
N ALA A 96 2.24 10.94 3.61
CA ALA A 96 2.04 12.38 3.80
C ALA A 96 0.56 12.76 3.94
N ILE A 97 -0.35 11.96 3.38
CA ILE A 97 -1.80 12.15 3.53
C ILE A 97 -2.34 11.30 4.67
N ARG A 98 -1.93 10.04 4.75
CA ARG A 98 -2.51 9.02 5.64
C ARG A 98 -2.36 9.38 7.10
N TRP A 99 -1.15 9.79 7.49
CA TRP A 99 -0.85 10.12 8.88
C TRP A 99 -1.66 11.33 9.36
N PRO A 100 -1.59 12.52 8.70
CA PRO A 100 -2.37 13.65 9.15
C PRO A 100 -3.87 13.42 9.05
N SER A 101 -4.37 12.77 7.99
CA SER A 101 -5.81 12.50 7.87
C SER A 101 -6.34 11.64 9.02
N LEU A 102 -5.65 10.53 9.35
CA LEU A 102 -6.07 9.70 10.48
C LEU A 102 -5.97 10.47 11.80
N TYR A 103 -4.85 11.14 12.04
CA TYR A 103 -4.66 11.92 13.26
C TYR A 103 -5.78 12.94 13.46
N TYR A 104 -6.09 13.73 12.43
CA TYR A 104 -7.16 14.72 12.50
C TYR A 104 -8.55 14.09 12.70
N PHE A 105 -8.84 12.95 12.08
CA PHE A 105 -10.11 12.26 12.31
C PHE A 105 -10.24 11.78 13.76
N LEU A 106 -9.16 11.30 14.37
CA LEU A 106 -9.15 10.92 15.78
C LEU A 106 -9.32 12.13 16.71
N GLU A 107 -8.67 13.26 16.41
CA GLU A 107 -8.87 14.53 17.14
C GLU A 107 -10.31 15.04 17.07
N MET A 108 -11.00 14.79 15.95
CA MET A 108 -12.43 15.09 15.79
C MET A 108 -13.34 14.10 16.52
N ASN A 109 -12.79 13.17 17.30
CA ASN A 109 -13.51 12.10 17.98
C ASN A 109 -14.32 11.20 17.02
N ILE A 110 -13.87 11.06 15.77
CA ILE A 110 -14.42 10.05 14.86
C ILE A 110 -13.98 8.67 15.37
N GLU A 111 -14.90 7.71 15.35
CA GLU A 111 -14.62 6.33 15.75
C GLU A 111 -13.35 5.79 15.07
N PRO A 112 -12.36 5.26 15.82
CA PRO A 112 -11.05 4.90 15.27
C PRO A 112 -11.11 3.91 14.10
N PHE A 113 -12.05 2.96 14.14
CA PHE A 113 -12.29 2.03 13.04
C PHE A 113 -12.64 2.77 11.73
N ILE A 114 -13.63 3.66 11.78
CA ILE A 114 -14.08 4.45 10.62
C ILE A 114 -13.03 5.47 10.20
N ALA A 115 -12.40 6.15 11.16
CA ALA A 115 -11.31 7.09 10.92
C ALA A 115 -10.17 6.43 10.13
N SER A 116 -9.78 5.20 10.52
CA SER A 116 -8.75 4.44 9.81
C SER A 116 -9.17 4.09 8.38
N LEU A 117 -10.39 3.57 8.18
CA LEU A 117 -10.86 3.20 6.83
C LEU A 117 -10.97 4.40 5.89
N VAL A 118 -11.52 5.53 6.36
CA VAL A 118 -11.71 6.72 5.52
C VAL A 118 -10.36 7.33 5.13
N SER A 119 -9.45 7.45 6.10
CA SER A 119 -8.10 7.96 5.81
C SER A 119 -7.33 7.03 4.87
N GLU A 120 -7.47 5.71 5.02
CA GLU A 120 -6.92 4.73 4.08
C GLU A 120 -7.43 4.93 2.65
N ILE A 121 -8.75 5.06 2.48
CA ILE A 121 -9.37 5.25 1.15
C ILE A 121 -8.87 6.54 0.49
N ILE A 122 -8.82 7.65 1.24
CA ILE A 122 -8.35 8.95 0.74
C ILE A 122 -6.89 8.84 0.29
N SER A 123 -6.01 8.31 1.14
CA SER A 123 -4.58 8.20 0.86
C SER A 123 -4.30 7.29 -0.33
N THR A 124 -5.02 6.17 -0.45
CA THR A 124 -4.87 5.26 -1.59
C THR A 124 -5.38 5.86 -2.88
N ALA A 125 -6.49 6.60 -2.85
CA ALA A 125 -6.97 7.33 -4.03
C ALA A 125 -5.90 8.32 -4.53
N CYS A 126 -5.30 9.10 -3.61
CA CYS A 126 -4.22 10.02 -3.96
C CYS A 126 -2.97 9.30 -4.46
N TYR A 127 -2.55 8.20 -3.81
CA TYR A 127 -1.47 7.34 -4.26
C TYR A 127 -1.67 6.89 -5.73
N MET A 128 -2.85 6.34 -6.04
CA MET A 128 -3.14 5.81 -7.37
C MET A 128 -3.14 6.90 -8.44
N ILE A 129 -3.64 8.09 -8.12
CA ILE A 129 -3.58 9.26 -8.99
C ILE A 129 -2.13 9.66 -9.25
N SER A 130 -1.31 9.75 -8.20
CA SER A 130 0.09 10.16 -8.31
C SER A 130 0.93 9.16 -9.10
N VAL A 131 0.77 7.86 -8.84
CA VAL A 131 1.43 6.79 -9.61
C VAL A 131 1.01 6.86 -11.08
N THR A 132 -0.28 7.03 -11.35
CA THR A 132 -0.79 7.15 -12.74
C THR A 132 -0.19 8.36 -13.46
N ILE A 133 -0.10 9.52 -12.81
CA ILE A 133 0.49 10.74 -13.38
C ILE A 133 2.00 10.55 -13.61
N PHE A 134 2.71 9.95 -12.65
CA PHE A 134 4.14 9.71 -12.75
C PHE A 134 4.46 8.78 -13.92
N LEU A 135 3.77 7.64 -14.01
CA LEU A 135 3.93 6.68 -15.11
C LEU A 135 3.65 7.30 -16.49
N ARG A 136 2.66 8.19 -16.59
CA ARG A 136 2.37 8.94 -17.82
C ARG A 136 3.52 9.91 -18.18
N LYS A 137 4.14 10.55 -17.19
CA LYS A 137 5.25 11.50 -17.43
C LYS A 137 6.56 10.80 -17.79
N THR A 138 6.85 9.64 -17.21
CA THR A 138 8.11 8.91 -17.45
C THR A 138 8.12 8.08 -18.74
N LYS A 139 7.05 8.13 -19.57
CA LYS A 139 6.89 7.33 -20.81
C LYS A 139 7.27 5.87 -20.62
N THR A 140 7.01 5.31 -19.43
CA THR A 140 7.37 3.92 -19.13
C THR A 140 6.39 2.93 -19.78
N PHE A 141 5.36 3.44 -20.47
CA PHE A 141 4.49 2.76 -21.44
C PHE A 141 4.03 3.72 -22.54
#